data_AF-A0A4Y7U3F5-F1
#
_entry.id   AF-A0A4Y7U3F5-F1
#
_cell.length_a   1.000
_cell.length_b   1.000
_cell.length_c   1.000
_cell.angle_alpha   90.00
_cell.angle_beta   90.00
_cell.angle_gamma   90.00
#
_symmetry.space_group_name_H-M   'P 1'
#
loop_
_entity.id
_entity.type
_entity.pdbx_description
1 polymer ?
#
loop_
_entity_poly.entity_id
_entity_poly.type
_entity_poly.pdbx_seq_one_letter_code
_entity_poly.pdbx_strand_id
1 'polypeptide(L)'
;QKGMIKKYGPDNIIAKQRVDKELKVIEELEFSGYFLITWDIIRYSISMGFLHIGRGSGANSIIAYCLGITDICPIELDLYFERFLNVNRKSPPDFDIDWSW
;
A
#
# COMPACT_ATOMS: atom_id res chain seq x y z
N GLN A 1 3.10 8.23 7.04
CA GLN A 1 2.86 8.46 8.48
C GLN A 1 1.39 8.76 8.83
N LYS A 2 0.75 9.82 8.30
CA LYS A 2 -0.68 10.13 8.62
C LYS A 2 -1.64 8.95 8.40
N GLY A 3 -1.48 8.21 7.31
CA GLY A 3 -2.30 7.02 7.00
C GLY A 3 -2.18 5.91 8.06
N MET A 4 -0.97 5.62 8.53
CA MET A 4 -0.72 4.64 9.61
C MET A 4 -1.45 5.05 10.90
N ILE A 5 -1.34 6.32 11.30
CA ILE A 5 -2.02 6.83 12.49
C ILE A 5 -3.54 6.68 12.35
N LYS A 6 -4.09 6.95 11.16
CA LYS A 6 -5.53 6.79 10.89
C LYS A 6 -5.99 5.33 11.00
N LYS A 7 -5.21 4.37 10.49
CA LYS A 7 -5.60 2.95 10.45
C LYS A 7 -5.28 2.19 11.74
N TYR A 8 -4.17 2.50 12.41
CA TYR A 8 -3.63 1.72 13.53
C TYR A 8 -3.46 2.51 14.84
N GLY A 9 -3.60 3.83 14.82
CA GLY A 9 -3.27 4.71 15.95
C GLY A 9 -1.78 5.08 16.04
N PRO A 10 -1.41 6.05 16.89
CA PRO A 10 -0.03 6.55 17.00
C PRO A 10 0.93 5.58 17.70
N ASP A 11 0.43 4.73 18.60
CA ASP A 11 1.24 3.89 19.49
C ASP A 11 1.42 2.44 19.00
N ASN A 12 0.99 2.13 17.77
CA ASN A 12 1.11 0.80 17.22
C ASN A 12 2.54 0.52 16.73
N ILE A 13 3.33 -0.12 17.60
CA ILE A 13 4.75 -0.42 17.37
C ILE A 13 4.94 -1.36 16.16
N ILE A 14 4.08 -2.38 16.02
CA ILE A 14 4.17 -3.38 14.96
C ILE A 14 3.93 -2.72 13.59
N ALA A 15 2.87 -1.92 13.48
CA ALA A 15 2.56 -1.17 12.26
C ALA A 15 3.68 -0.20 11.91
N LYS A 16 4.22 0.53 12.89
CA LYS A 16 5.33 1.46 12.69
C LYS A 16 6.57 0.76 12.12
N GLN A 17 7.00 -0.35 12.73
CA GLN A 17 8.15 -1.13 12.25
C GLN A 17 7.93 -1.64 10.82
N ARG A 18 6.71 -2.10 10.50
CA ARG A 18 6.36 -2.58 9.16
C ARG A 18 6.40 -1.45 8.13
N VAL A 19 5.81 -0.30 8.46
CA VAL A 19 5.83 0.91 7.62
C VAL A 19 7.25 1.35 7.33
N ASP A 20 8.10 1.44 8.35
CA ASP A 20 9.50 1.89 8.19
C ASP A 20 10.30 0.92 7.31
N LYS A 21 10.07 -0.39 7.47
CA LYS A 21 10.69 -1.42 6.62
C LYS A 21 10.27 -1.28 5.15
N GLU A 22 8.95 -1.17 4.89
CA GLU A 22 8.45 -1.06 3.52
C GLU A 22 8.88 0.25 2.85
N LEU A 23 8.82 1.38 3.56
CA LEU A 23 9.26 2.67 3.03
C LEU A 23 10.73 2.64 2.60
N LYS A 24 11.59 2.01 3.40
CA LYS A 24 13.01 1.86 3.06
C LYS A 24 13.20 1.11 1.73
N VAL A 25 12.47 0.00 1.54
CA VAL A 25 12.56 -0.79 0.29
C VAL A 25 11.97 -0.03 -0.91
N ILE A 26 10.85 0.68 -0.71
CA ILE A 26 10.21 1.49 -1.75
C ILE A 26 11.15 2.61 -2.21
N GLU A 27 11.85 3.26 -1.26
CA GLU A 27 12.84 4.29 -1.55
C GLU A 27 14.07 3.72 -2.25
N GLU A 28 14.64 2.62 -1.75
CA GLU A 28 15.81 1.95 -2.34
C GLU A 28 15.58 1.50 -3.78
N LEU A 29 14.35 1.07 -4.10
CA LEU A 29 13.96 0.63 -5.43
C LEU A 29 13.29 1.74 -6.28
N GLU A 30 13.29 2.99 -5.78
CA GLU A 30 12.77 4.17 -6.48
C GLU A 30 11.27 4.09 -6.89
N PHE A 31 10.47 3.30 -6.17
CA PHE A 31 9.03 3.13 -6.44
C PHE A 31 8.13 4.14 -5.70
N SER A 32 8.69 5.11 -4.98
CA SER A 32 7.92 6.13 -4.28
C SER A 32 6.94 6.87 -5.20
N GLY A 33 7.37 7.22 -6.41
CA GLY A 33 6.53 7.88 -7.40
C GLY A 33 5.34 7.02 -7.82
N TYR A 34 5.55 5.71 -8.00
CA TYR A 34 4.50 4.76 -8.37
C TYR A 34 3.39 4.72 -7.31
N PHE A 35 3.74 4.56 -6.03
CA PHE A 35 2.76 4.57 -4.94
C PHE A 35 1.97 5.87 -4.85
N LEU A 36 2.63 7.02 -5.04
CA LEU A 36 1.97 8.32 -4.95
C LEU A 36 1.04 8.59 -6.13
N ILE A 37 1.43 8.18 -7.35
CA ILE A 37 0.56 8.27 -8.52
C ILE A 37 -0.69 7.40 -8.34
N THR A 38 -0.51 6.15 -7.91
CA THR A 38 -1.64 5.25 -7.63
C THR A 38 -2.56 5.81 -6.54
N TRP A 39 -1.99 6.35 -5.47
CA TRP A 39 -2.76 7.02 -4.41
C TRP A 39 -3.57 8.21 -4.94
N ASP A 40 -2.98 9.04 -5.80
CA ASP A 40 -3.67 10.22 -6.35
C ASP A 40 -4.83 9.83 -7.28
N ILE A 41 -4.65 8.82 -8.13
CA ILE A 41 -5.71 8.26 -8.98
C ILE A 41 -6.89 7.78 -8.12
N ILE A 42 -6.60 7.02 -7.06
CA ILE A 42 -7.63 6.48 -6.16
C ILE A 42 -8.33 7.59 -5.40
N ARG A 43 -7.58 8.54 -4.85
CA ARG A 43 -8.14 9.69 -4.16
C ARG A 43 -9.09 10.48 -5.07
N TYR A 44 -8.69 10.70 -6.32
CA TYR A 44 -9.51 11.40 -7.31
C TYR A 44 -10.77 10.60 -7.64
N SER A 45 -10.63 9.30 -7.90
CA SER A 45 -11.77 8.41 -8.17
C SER A 45 -12.82 8.41 -7.06
N ILE A 46 -12.39 8.31 -5.79
CA ILE A 46 -13.28 8.42 -4.62
C ILE A 46 -13.98 9.77 -4.57
N SER A 47 -13.27 10.87 -4.89
CA SER A 47 -13.87 12.21 -4.93
C SER A 47 -14.96 12.37 -5.99
N MET A 48 -14.92 11.55 -7.03
CA MET A 48 -15.92 11.47 -8.09
C MET A 48 -17.05 10.48 -7.78
N GLY A 49 -17.01 9.80 -6.62
CA GLY A 49 -18.01 8.82 -6.20
C GLY A 49 -17.81 7.41 -6.74
N PHE A 50 -16.68 7.13 -7.41
CA PHE A 50 -16.35 5.78 -7.85
C PHE A 50 -15.65 5.02 -6.72
N LEU A 51 -16.15 3.84 -6.41
CA LEU A 51 -15.52 2.92 -5.47
C LEU A 51 -14.54 2.02 -6.23
N HIS A 52 -13.47 1.62 -5.56
CA HIS A 52 -12.47 0.71 -6.11
C HIS A 52 -12.23 -0.47 -5.17
N ILE A 53 -11.73 -1.56 -5.74
CA ILE A 53 -11.20 -2.70 -5.00
C ILE A 53 -9.79 -2.99 -5.49
N GLY A 54 -8.86 -3.08 -4.54
CA GLY A 54 -7.51 -3.54 -4.81
C GLY A 54 -7.45 -5.07 -4.89
N ARG A 55 -6.74 -5.60 -5.86
CA ARG A 55 -6.51 -7.04 -6.08
C ARG A 55 -5.02 -7.34 -6.15
N GLY A 56 -4.72 -8.64 -6.28
CA GLY A 56 -3.36 -9.11 -6.50
C GLY A 56 -2.43 -8.88 -5.32
N SER A 57 -1.13 -8.75 -5.64
CA SER A 57 -0.09 -8.71 -4.62
C SER A 57 -0.01 -7.37 -3.86
N GLY A 58 -0.63 -6.30 -4.35
CA GLY A 58 -0.66 -4.99 -3.69
C GLY A 58 -1.23 -5.02 -2.26
N ALA A 59 -2.11 -5.98 -1.96
CA ALA A 59 -2.66 -6.19 -0.62
C ALA A 59 -1.61 -6.58 0.44
N ASN A 60 -0.42 -7.03 0.03
CA ASN A 60 0.65 -7.41 0.96
C ASN A 60 1.42 -6.19 1.51
N SER A 61 1.17 -4.97 1.00
CA SER A 61 1.84 -3.76 1.46
C SER A 61 1.03 -3.01 2.50
N ILE A 62 1.65 -2.75 3.66
CA ILE A 62 1.06 -1.88 4.69
C ILE A 62 0.99 -0.43 4.22
N ILE A 63 1.92 -0.01 3.36
CA ILE A 63 1.88 1.34 2.76
C ILE A 63 0.66 1.48 1.85
N ALA A 64 0.37 0.47 1.02
CA ALA A 64 -0.84 0.46 0.18
C ALA A 64 -2.11 0.55 1.03
N TYR A 65 -2.19 -0.23 2.11
CA TYR A 65 -3.32 -0.17 3.05
C TYR A 65 -3.43 1.20 3.75
N CYS A 66 -2.32 1.78 4.19
CA CYS A 66 -2.28 3.09 4.86
C CYS A 66 -2.66 4.24 3.93
N LEU A 67 -2.38 4.12 2.62
CA LEU A 67 -2.77 5.08 1.60
C LEU A 67 -4.22 4.91 1.15
N GLY A 68 -4.88 3.79 1.50
CA GLY A 68 -6.21 3.45 1.01
C GLY A 68 -6.22 2.90 -0.41
N ILE A 69 -5.07 2.44 -0.90
CA ILE A 69 -4.98 1.74 -2.19
C ILE A 69 -5.68 0.39 -2.09
N THR A 70 -5.49 -0.30 -0.96
CA THR A 70 -6.19 -1.53 -0.61
C THR A 70 -6.89 -1.35 0.74
N ASP A 71 -7.96 -2.10 0.96
CA ASP A 71 -8.66 -2.17 2.26
C ASP A 71 -8.31 -3.42 3.06
N ILE A 72 -7.35 -4.21 2.59
CA ILE A 72 -6.89 -5.43 3.24
C ILE A 72 -5.76 -5.08 4.21
N CYS A 73 -5.94 -5.39 5.50
CA CYS A 73 -4.92 -5.21 6.52
C CYS A 73 -3.87 -6.34 6.45
N PRO A 74 -2.61 -6.06 6.05
CA PRO A 74 -1.61 -7.12 5.87
C PRO A 74 -1.09 -7.69 7.19
N ILE A 75 -1.18 -6.95 8.30
CA ILE A 75 -0.78 -7.45 9.63
C ILE A 75 -1.79 -8.47 10.13
N GLU A 76 -3.10 -8.17 10.05
CA GLU A 76 -4.15 -9.07 10.53
C GLU A 76 -4.21 -10.40 9.78
N LEU A 77 -3.87 -10.36 8.48
CA LEU A 77 -3.88 -11.54 7.61
C LEU A 77 -2.50 -12.20 7.42
N ASP A 78 -1.48 -11.77 8.18
CA ASP A 78 -0.09 -12.25 8.07
C ASP A 78 0.45 -12.29 6.62
N LEU A 79 0.20 -11.21 5.88
CA LEU A 79 0.64 -11.08 4.48
C LEU A 79 2.09 -10.62 4.40
N TYR A 80 2.83 -11.07 3.37
CA TYR A 80 4.27 -10.87 3.24
C TYR A 80 4.58 -9.82 2.17
N PHE A 81 5.20 -8.70 2.57
CA PHE A 81 5.51 -7.59 1.67
C PHE A 81 6.38 -8.01 0.48
N GLU A 82 7.31 -8.93 0.71
CA GLU A 82 8.25 -9.44 -0.27
C GLU A 82 7.58 -10.19 -1.45
N ARG A 83 6.30 -10.55 -1.32
CA ARG A 83 5.50 -11.06 -2.44
C ARG A 83 5.09 -9.96 -3.42
N PHE A 84 4.98 -8.73 -2.94
CA PHE A 84 4.66 -7.56 -3.73
C PHE A 84 5.93 -6.90 -4.27
N LEU A 85 6.89 -6.59 -3.40
CA LEU A 85 8.13 -5.89 -3.76
C LEU A 85 9.32 -6.48 -3.01
N ASN A 86 10.38 -6.83 -3.73
CA ASN A 86 11.55 -7.49 -3.16
C ASN A 86 12.83 -6.95 -3.79
N VAL A 87 13.80 -6.56 -2.97
CA VAL A 87 15.10 -6.01 -3.41
C VAL A 87 15.86 -6.97 -4.33
N ASN A 88 15.70 -8.28 -4.13
CA ASN A 88 16.36 -9.30 -4.95
C ASN A 88 15.65 -9.58 -6.28
N ARG A 89 14.45 -9.01 -6.51
CA ARG A 89 13.65 -9.25 -7.70
C ARG A 89 13.39 -7.92 -8.43
N LYS A 90 13.99 -7.76 -9.60
CA LYS A 90 13.89 -6.53 -10.42
C LYS A 90 12.57 -6.36 -11.18
N SER A 91 11.59 -7.26 -11.03
CA SER A 91 10.32 -7.05 -11.71
C SER A 91 9.57 -5.91 -11.02
N PRO A 92 8.99 -4.96 -11.78
CA PRO A 92 8.18 -3.91 -11.18
C PRO A 92 7.00 -4.52 -10.40
N PRO A 93 6.61 -3.91 -9.27
CA PRO A 93 5.38 -4.26 -8.58
C PRO A 93 4.17 -3.81 -9.41
N ASP A 94 3.01 -4.43 -9.19
CA ASP A 94 1.77 -4.04 -9.86
C ASP A 94 0.58 -3.95 -8.89
N PHE A 95 -0.13 -2.82 -8.95
CA PHE A 95 -1.36 -2.56 -8.25
C PHE A 95 -2.54 -2.84 -9.20
N ASP A 96 -3.10 -4.04 -9.10
CA ASP A 96 -4.34 -4.39 -9.77
C ASP A 96 -5.52 -3.67 -9.09
N ILE A 97 -6.16 -2.73 -9.76
CA ILE A 97 -7.28 -1.94 -9.22
C ILE A 97 -8.48 -2.05 -10.16
N ASP A 98 -9.61 -2.47 -9.62
CA ASP A 98 -10.88 -2.52 -10.32
C ASP A 98 -11.84 -1.46 -9.77
N TRP A 99 -12.51 -0.73 -10.64
CA TRP A 99 -13.53 0.26 -10.27
C TRP A 99 -14.94 -0.28 -10.50
N SER A 100 -15.89 0.22 -9.70
CA SER A 100 -17.31 0.04 -10.00
C SER A 100 -17.67 0.72 -11.32
N TRP A 101 -18.42 0.02 -12.18
CA TRP A 101 -18.99 0.55 -13.42
C TRP A 101 -20.10 1.57 -13.16
#